data_AF-A0A382W192-F1
#
_entry.id   AF-A0A382W192-F1
#
_cell.length_a   1.000
_cell.length_b   1.000
_cell.length_c   1.000
_cell.angle_alpha   90.00
_cell.angle_beta   90.00
_cell.angle_gamma   90.00
#
_symmetry.space_group_name_H-M   'P 1'
#
loop_
_entity.id
_entity.type
_entity.pdbx_description
1 polymer ?
#
loop_
_entity_poly.entity_id
_entity_poly.type
_entity_poly.pdbx_seq_one_letter_code
_entity_poly.pdbx_strand_id
1 'polypeptide(L)'
;MSKNLSKIAKQKKIKYFLISFVDLFGVLRSKLVPAQAISEMQKNGAGFAGFATWLDMTPADTDMFAIPDPNSLIQLPWNKEVGWLASDLWMGGKTVKASPRVMLKNQIKQLSKKNLKMKSG
;
A
#
# COMPACT_ATOMS: atom_id res chain seq x y z
N MET A 1 -9.04 -14.02 7.42
CA MET A 1 -9.74 -13.50 6.22
C MET A 1 -9.34 -12.05 5.99
N SER A 2 -8.97 -11.67 4.78
CA SER A 2 -8.65 -10.27 4.45
C SER A 2 -9.89 -9.39 4.58
N LYS A 3 -9.76 -8.20 5.18
CA LYS A 3 -10.89 -7.28 5.38
C LYS A 3 -11.42 -6.82 4.01
N ASN A 4 -12.74 -6.76 3.83
CA ASN A 4 -13.36 -6.24 2.60
C ASN A 4 -13.51 -4.71 2.68
N LEU A 5 -12.71 -3.97 1.91
CA LEU A 5 -12.67 -2.50 1.99
C LEU A 5 -13.97 -1.85 1.51
N SER A 6 -14.65 -2.41 0.51
CA SER A 6 -15.93 -1.87 0.02
C SER A 6 -17.03 -1.98 1.09
N LYS A 7 -17.10 -3.10 1.81
CA LYS A 7 -18.03 -3.26 2.95
C LYS A 7 -17.70 -2.27 4.06
N ILE A 8 -16.42 -2.11 4.39
CA ILE A 8 -15.98 -1.15 5.42
C ILE A 8 -16.30 0.29 4.98
N ALA A 9 -16.13 0.63 3.71
CA ALA A 9 -16.43 1.95 3.17
C ALA A 9 -17.89 2.33 3.45
N LYS A 10 -18.82 1.42 3.14
CA LYS A 10 -20.25 1.58 3.40
C LYS A 10 -20.55 1.76 4.90
N GLN A 11 -19.96 0.91 5.73
CA GLN A 11 -20.19 0.93 7.19
C GLN A 11 -19.64 2.19 7.86
N LYS A 12 -18.46 2.66 7.44
CA LYS A 12 -17.77 3.80 8.04
C LYS A 12 -18.04 5.13 7.30
N LYS A 13 -18.88 5.12 6.27
CA LYS A 13 -19.18 6.28 5.41
C LYS A 13 -17.92 6.90 4.77
N ILE A 14 -16.96 6.05 4.38
CA ILE A 14 -15.76 6.48 3.65
C ILE A 14 -16.13 6.64 2.17
N LYS A 15 -15.87 7.82 1.61
CA LYS A 15 -16.10 8.14 0.20
C LYS A 15 -14.85 7.98 -0.66
N TYR A 16 -13.67 8.17 -0.07
CA TYR A 16 -12.39 8.10 -0.78
C TYR A 16 -11.33 7.33 0.01
N PHE A 17 -10.39 6.72 -0.71
CA PHE A 17 -9.23 6.06 -0.12
C PHE A 17 -7.93 6.69 -0.63
N LEU A 18 -6.99 6.92 0.28
CA LEU A 18 -5.60 7.23 -0.04
C LEU A 18 -4.80 5.93 -0.06
N ILE A 19 -4.68 5.33 -1.24
CA ILE A 19 -3.80 4.16 -1.44
C ILE A 19 -2.37 4.68 -1.49
N SER A 20 -1.61 4.36 -0.45
CA SER A 20 -0.35 5.03 -0.17
C SER A 20 0.82 4.07 -0.04
N PHE A 21 2.01 4.56 -0.38
CA PHE A 21 3.29 3.90 -0.13
C PHE A 21 4.35 4.95 0.18
N VAL A 22 5.51 4.50 0.64
CA VAL A 22 6.67 5.35 0.95
C VAL A 22 7.82 4.94 0.05
N ASP A 23 8.53 5.92 -0.52
CA ASP A 23 9.72 5.68 -1.35
C ASP A 23 11.03 5.71 -0.53
N LEU A 24 12.19 5.56 -1.18
CA LEU A 24 13.47 5.40 -0.48
C LEU A 24 13.89 6.62 0.37
N PHE A 25 13.39 7.82 0.08
CA PHE A 25 13.67 9.01 0.88
C PHE A 25 12.58 9.32 1.93
N GLY A 26 11.66 8.38 2.15
CA GLY A 26 10.59 8.58 3.13
C GLY A 26 9.42 9.42 2.61
N VAL A 27 9.39 9.78 1.33
CA VAL A 27 8.29 10.58 0.77
C VAL A 27 7.03 9.72 0.66
N LEU A 28 5.93 10.21 1.25
CA LEU A 28 4.62 9.58 1.11
C LEU A 28 4.05 9.85 -0.28
N ARG A 29 3.75 8.79 -1.01
CA ARG A 29 3.08 8.83 -2.32
C ARG A 29 1.69 8.22 -2.18
N SER A 30 0.69 8.84 -2.78
CA SER A 30 -0.70 8.38 -2.67
C SER A 30 -1.49 8.60 -3.95
N LYS A 31 -2.51 7.77 -4.16
CA LYS A 31 -3.59 8.00 -5.12
C LYS A 31 -4.90 8.09 -4.37
N LEU A 32 -5.66 9.15 -4.62
CA LEU A 32 -7.03 9.30 -4.11
C LEU A 32 -7.97 8.53 -5.03
N VAL A 33 -8.61 7.49 -4.51
CA VAL A 33 -9.54 6.64 -5.26
C VAL A 33 -10.94 6.71 -4.65
N PRO A 34 -12.01 6.77 -5.44
CA PRO A 34 -13.37 6.75 -4.92
C PRO A 34 -13.73 5.35 -4.38
N ALA A 35 -14.61 5.29 -3.38
CA ALA A 35 -15.04 4.04 -2.73
C ALA A 35 -15.66 3.03 -3.71
N GLN A 36 -16.21 3.50 -4.83
CA GLN A 36 -16.73 2.68 -5.91
C GLN A 36 -15.64 1.80 -6.56
N ALA A 37 -14.40 2.29 -6.63
CA ALA A 37 -13.27 1.58 -7.24
C ALA A 37 -12.45 0.74 -6.25
N ILE A 38 -12.72 0.82 -4.93
CA ILE A 38 -11.82 0.25 -3.92
C ILE A 38 -11.72 -1.28 -3.99
N SER A 39 -12.77 -1.98 -4.40
CA SER A 39 -12.74 -3.45 -4.56
C SER A 39 -11.73 -3.88 -5.63
N GLU A 40 -11.69 -3.15 -6.74
CA GLU A 40 -10.74 -3.40 -7.83
C GLU A 40 -9.33 -3.04 -7.39
N MET A 41 -9.15 -1.88 -6.77
CA MET A 41 -7.85 -1.45 -6.24
C MET A 41 -7.32 -2.40 -5.17
N GLN A 42 -8.19 -2.99 -4.34
CA GLN A 42 -7.80 -4.00 -3.35
C GLN A 42 -7.28 -5.29 -4.00
N LYS A 43 -7.82 -5.65 -5.17
CA LYS A 43 -7.45 -6.86 -5.90
C LYS A 43 -6.20 -6.66 -6.77
N ASN A 44 -6.20 -5.58 -7.55
CA ASN A 44 -5.25 -5.34 -8.63
C ASN A 44 -4.17 -4.31 -8.25
N GLY A 45 -4.42 -3.48 -7.23
CA GLY A 45 -3.58 -2.35 -6.86
C GLY A 45 -3.87 -1.08 -7.65
N ALA A 46 -3.39 0.05 -7.13
CA ALA A 46 -3.40 1.33 -7.84
C ALA A 46 -2.11 1.51 -8.66
N GLY A 47 -2.22 1.81 -9.96
CA GLY A 47 -1.06 1.99 -10.84
C GLY A 47 -0.32 3.30 -10.62
N PHE A 48 1.01 3.25 -10.68
CA PHE A 48 1.93 4.39 -10.63
C PHE A 48 3.11 4.14 -11.58
N ALA A 49 3.61 5.21 -12.20
CA ALA A 49 4.91 5.16 -12.87
C ALA A 49 6.01 5.21 -11.80
N GLY A 50 6.76 4.11 -11.63
CA GLY A 50 7.78 3.99 -10.58
C GLY A 50 8.91 5.01 -10.70
N PHE A 51 9.31 5.34 -11.92
CA PHE A 51 10.33 6.36 -12.23
C PHE A 51 9.99 7.76 -11.70
N ALA A 52 8.71 8.12 -11.59
CA ALA A 52 8.29 9.41 -11.05
C ALA A 52 8.44 9.50 -9.51
N THR A 53 9.06 8.49 -8.90
CA THR A 53 9.30 8.37 -7.46
C THR A 53 10.74 7.93 -7.21
N TRP A 54 11.14 7.88 -5.93
CA TRP A 54 12.49 7.49 -5.56
C TRP A 54 12.61 5.99 -5.33
N LEU A 55 12.43 5.20 -6.39
CA LEU A 55 12.44 3.73 -6.34
C LEU A 55 13.45 3.08 -7.29
N ASP A 56 14.41 3.85 -7.80
CA ASP A 56 15.50 3.36 -8.67
C ASP A 56 14.96 2.58 -9.88
N MET A 57 14.09 3.24 -10.64
CA MET A 57 13.46 2.73 -11.86
C MET A 57 13.73 3.69 -13.01
N THR A 58 13.39 3.30 -14.23
CA THR A 58 13.53 4.07 -15.47
C THR A 58 12.16 4.39 -16.09
N PRO A 59 12.04 5.40 -16.97
CA PRO A 59 10.78 5.69 -17.65
C PRO A 59 10.27 4.55 -18.55
N ALA A 60 11.15 3.62 -18.92
CA ALA A 60 10.81 2.47 -19.77
C ALA A 60 10.24 1.29 -18.97
N ASP A 61 10.37 1.31 -17.64
CA ASP A 61 9.79 0.29 -16.79
C ASP A 61 8.26 0.37 -16.81
N THR A 62 7.63 -0.80 -16.83
CA THR A 62 6.17 -0.91 -16.72
C THR A 62 5.65 -0.33 -15.42
N ASP A 63 4.38 0.07 -15.39
CA ASP A 63 3.74 0.57 -14.17
C ASP A 63 3.87 -0.40 -12.99
N MET A 64 4.13 0.18 -11.82
CA MET A 64 4.01 -0.50 -10.54
C MET A 64 2.61 -0.36 -9.98
N PHE A 65 2.15 -1.38 -9.25
CA PHE A 65 0.85 -1.43 -8.62
C PHE A 65 1.02 -1.41 -7.11
N ALA A 66 0.45 -0.39 -6.46
CA ALA A 66 0.35 -0.30 -5.01
C ALA A 66 -0.88 -1.11 -4.55
N ILE A 67 -0.65 -2.32 -4.05
CA ILE A 67 -1.70 -3.20 -3.52
C ILE A 67 -1.94 -2.84 -2.05
N PRO A 68 -3.11 -2.28 -1.68
CA PRO A 68 -3.35 -1.82 -0.32
C PRO A 68 -3.49 -2.98 0.65
N ASP A 69 -2.88 -2.86 1.83
CA ASP A 69 -3.06 -3.78 2.94
C ASP A 69 -4.31 -3.39 3.76
N PRO A 70 -5.40 -4.17 3.71
CA PRO A 70 -6.65 -3.79 4.37
C PRO A 70 -6.54 -3.72 5.90
N ASN A 71 -5.54 -4.37 6.50
CA ASN A 71 -5.32 -4.32 7.94
C ASN A 71 -4.73 -2.98 8.39
N SER A 72 -4.10 -2.24 7.48
CA SER A 72 -3.53 -0.91 7.74
C SER A 72 -4.55 0.23 7.67
N LEU A 73 -5.82 -0.06 7.38
CA LEU A 73 -6.84 0.97 7.19
C LEU A 73 -6.96 1.90 8.41
N ILE A 74 -6.74 3.18 8.17
CA ILE A 74 -6.99 4.26 9.13
C ILE A 74 -7.97 5.23 8.48
N GLN A 75 -9.16 5.38 9.08
CA GLN A 75 -10.06 6.47 8.72
C GLN A 75 -9.51 7.75 9.31
N LEU A 76 -9.26 8.78 8.48
CA LEU A 76 -8.61 10.00 8.95
C LEU A 76 -9.42 10.63 10.09
N PRO A 77 -8.80 10.95 11.25
CA PRO A 77 -9.52 11.50 12.38
C PRO A 77 -10.24 12.82 12.08
N TRP A 78 -9.60 13.70 11.30
CA TRP A 78 -10.10 15.02 10.93
C TRP A 78 -10.99 15.04 9.68
N ASN A 79 -10.96 13.98 8.87
CA ASN A 79 -11.84 13.83 7.71
C ASN A 79 -12.33 12.39 7.57
N LYS A 80 -13.50 12.11 8.16
CA LYS A 80 -14.08 10.76 8.20
C LYS A 80 -14.47 10.24 6.82
N GLU A 81 -14.56 11.07 5.80
CA GLU A 81 -14.88 10.61 4.45
C GLU A 81 -13.66 9.96 3.74
N VAL A 82 -12.47 10.00 4.35
CA VAL A 82 -11.22 9.50 3.77
C VAL A 82 -10.62 8.36 4.59
N GLY A 83 -10.30 7.25 3.92
CA GLY A 83 -9.55 6.12 4.48
C GLY A 83 -8.13 6.05 3.93
N TRP A 84 -7.11 6.08 4.79
CA TRP A 84 -5.72 5.87 4.41
C TRP A 84 -5.33 4.39 4.51
N LEU A 85 -4.53 3.93 3.54
CA LEU A 85 -4.04 2.55 3.45
C LEU A 85 -2.56 2.55 3.09
N ALA A 86 -1.76 1.79 3.84
CA ALA A 86 -0.42 1.40 3.41
C ALA A 86 -0.49 0.28 2.37
N SER A 87 0.44 0.28 1.42
CA SER A 87 0.44 -0.65 0.29
C SER A 87 1.78 -1.32 0.11
N ASP A 88 1.77 -2.55 -0.42
CA ASP A 88 2.97 -3.17 -0.98
C ASP A 88 3.03 -2.91 -2.48
N LEU A 89 4.23 -2.66 -3.00
CA LEU A 89 4.43 -2.39 -4.43
C LEU A 89 4.72 -3.68 -5.20
N TRP A 90 4.06 -3.84 -6.33
CA TRP A 90 4.18 -4.98 -7.24
C TRP A 90 4.44 -4.52 -8.67
N MET A 91 5.28 -5.24 -9.40
CA MET A 91 5.58 -4.98 -10.81
C MET A 91 5.93 -6.31 -11.48
N GLY A 92 5.36 -6.58 -12.66
CA GLY A 92 5.59 -7.85 -13.37
C GLY A 92 5.25 -9.11 -12.54
N GLY A 93 4.19 -9.04 -11.72
CA GLY A 93 3.77 -10.15 -10.86
C GLY A 93 4.68 -10.46 -9.66
N LYS A 94 5.69 -9.61 -9.39
CA LYS A 94 6.60 -9.75 -8.26
C LYS A 94 6.57 -8.49 -7.41
N THR A 95 6.95 -8.61 -6.14
CA THR A 95 7.12 -7.44 -5.29
C THR A 95 8.30 -6.60 -5.75
N VAL A 96 8.16 -5.28 -5.69
CA VAL A 96 9.22 -4.33 -6.00
C VAL A 96 10.28 -4.37 -4.88
N LYS A 97 11.51 -4.73 -5.23
CA LYS A 97 12.61 -4.88 -4.25
C LYS A 97 12.99 -3.56 -3.58
N ALA A 98 12.94 -2.45 -4.32
CA ALA A 98 13.23 -1.11 -3.82
C ALA A 98 12.15 -0.56 -2.87
N SER A 99 11.01 -1.25 -2.70
CA SER A 99 9.94 -0.79 -1.80
C SER A 99 10.36 -0.95 -0.33
N PRO A 100 10.46 0.13 0.45
CA PRO A 100 10.87 0.07 1.86
C PRO A 100 10.00 -0.87 2.70
N ARG A 101 8.68 -0.87 2.46
CA ARG A 101 7.74 -1.76 3.17
C ARG A 101 7.99 -3.24 2.86
N VAL A 102 8.25 -3.57 1.59
CA VAL A 102 8.61 -4.94 1.17
C VAL A 102 9.95 -5.35 1.77
N MET A 103 10.95 -4.46 1.77
CA MET A 103 12.24 -4.70 2.40
C MET A 103 12.09 -5.05 3.89
N LEU A 104 11.32 -4.26 4.65
CA LEU A 104 11.03 -4.54 6.06
C LEU A 104 10.35 -5.90 6.24
N LYS A 105 9.31 -6.21 5.45
CA LYS A 105 8.62 -7.51 5.51
C LYS A 105 9.56 -8.68 5.25
N ASN A 106 10.50 -8.53 4.33
CA ASN A 106 11.51 -9.55 4.04
C ASN A 106 12.46 -9.77 5.23
N GLN A 107 12.90 -8.71 5.91
CA GLN A 107 13.72 -8.83 7.12
C GLN A 107 12.95 -9.49 8.27
N ILE A 108 11.69 -9.10 8.49
CA ILE A 108 10.81 -9.74 9.49
C ILE A 108 10.65 -11.23 9.20
N LYS A 109 10.47 -11.61 7.92
CA LYS A 109 10.37 -13.01 7.49
C LYS A 109 11.67 -13.79 7.74
N GLN A 110 12.83 -13.15 7.66
CA GLN A 110 14.10 -13.78 8.00
C GLN A 110 14.22 -14.02 9.52
N LEU A 111 13.82 -13.04 10.33
CA LEU A 111 13.80 -13.18 11.79
C LEU A 111 12.82 -14.27 12.25
N SER A 112 11.64 -14.37 11.63
CA SER A 112 10.64 -15.37 12.01
C SER A 112 11.13 -16.81 11.79
N LYS A 113 11.98 -17.06 10.79
CA LYS A 113 12.62 -18.38 10.57
C LYS A 113 13.56 -18.77 11.70
N LYS A 114 14.05 -17.79 12.47
CA LYS A 114 14.90 -17.98 13.65
C LYS A 114 14.10 -17.95 14.95
N ASN A 115 12.77 -17.99 14.88
CA ASN A 115 11.86 -17.79 16.03
C ASN A 115 12.08 -16.44 16.77
N LEU A 116 12.59 -15.43 16.06
CA LEU A 116 12.79 -14.09 16.59
C LEU A 116 11.67 -13.15 16.13
N LYS A 117 11.20 -12.29 17.03
CA LYS A 117 10.16 -11.28 16.76
C LYS A 117 10.67 -9.88 17.13
N MET A 118 10.88 -9.04 16.11
CA MET A 118 11.21 -7.63 16.30
C MET A 118 9.98 -6.85 16.80
N LYS A 119 10.20 -5.97 17.78
CA LYS A 119 9.25 -4.94 18.23
C LYS A 119 10.05 -3.65 18.44
N SER A 120 9.49 -2.52 18.03
CA SER A 120 10.04 -1.18 18.27
C SER A 120 8.89 -0.24 18.63
N GLY A 121 9.17 0.75 19.49
CA GLY A 121 8.28 1.86 19.80
C GLY A 121 8.68 3.12 19.06
#